data_AF-A0A699YB34-F1
#
_entry.id   AF-A0A699YB34-F1
#
_cell.length_a   1.000
_cell.length_b   1.000
_cell.length_c   1.000
_cell.angle_alpha   90.00
_cell.angle_beta   90.00
_cell.angle_gamma   90.00
#
_symmetry.space_group_name_H-M   'P 1'
#
loop_
_entity.id
_entity.type
_entity.pdbx_description
1 polymer ?
#
loop_
_entity_poly.entity_id
_entity_poly.type
_entity_poly.pdbx_seq_one_letter_code
_entity_poly.pdbx_strand_id
1 'polypeptide(L)'
;MASPPLTSMPAHCLVTYNAPLRIFGYFQAEFYFSDGGSIKITYQLHTVRVELYNSSEDTTRYAFEVILSMWIFGMMAFTLYQIAMTQKEQKNFLIYFSHGWNWIVFGSNALLTSCMVIWWIFVVRYARKFDTSLRHDVYSSLQPQANFLALAAGGANLEAVNEDVLRLKALIDMLNWYFALNGINILLLIARVLKLMDFQPRLGVVTRSLWLAGPDLIHFAIVAGMVFVGYAMMAHLIFGNAIEKFQTFGDSVNTCFECLLGNIDVNADLRALGGLQSVAGALFFWSFELLVYMVLLNFLLAIIVDAFSEVKEKTHETVGIHTELWQLGRDKWRSMMGLCSTNYISDDKLGNLLKQWAGDGDDAERKEAHADVQKLLTILNEDLDEEDLRNVLMECLKDAPGQEDAAAKPPPPRTGLARFLPQRRKVVATPHEVAQAAKYIVDRFGEPEKVEEELISAYPGRHDGEHGDGDAPAFSKTPVIMDRDNEQLHAALKKLDEVQRELADGQRNLLSGQRQLAEQQAKLVGLMNTENS
;
A
#
# COMPACT_ATOMS: atom_id res chain seq x y z
N MET A 1 -30.04 20.98 26.44
CA MET A 1 -30.17 20.17 27.67
C MET A 1 -31.65 19.86 27.86
N ALA A 2 -32.10 18.72 27.33
CA ALA A 2 -33.45 18.23 27.63
C ALA A 2 -33.44 17.65 29.04
N SER A 3 -34.40 18.04 29.87
CA SER A 3 -34.65 17.43 31.17
C SER A 3 -34.85 15.92 31.02
N PRO A 4 -34.23 15.07 31.87
CA PRO A 4 -34.49 13.64 31.83
C PRO A 4 -35.98 13.37 32.11
N PRO A 5 -36.61 12.40 31.43
CA PRO A 5 -38.00 12.05 31.67
C PRO A 5 -38.21 11.60 33.13
N LEU A 6 -39.38 11.90 33.70
CA LEU A 6 -39.77 11.64 35.11
C LEU A 6 -39.68 10.17 35.57
N THR A 7 -39.32 9.23 34.69
CA THR A 7 -39.34 7.78 34.93
C THR A 7 -37.97 7.14 35.20
N SER A 8 -36.86 7.89 35.15
CA SER A 8 -35.55 7.41 35.64
C SER A 8 -35.31 7.88 37.08
N MET A 9 -35.53 6.99 38.05
CA MET A 9 -35.24 7.23 39.48
C MET A 9 -33.77 6.89 39.83
N PRO A 10 -33.23 7.38 40.96
CA PRO A 10 -31.82 7.76 41.07
C PRO A 10 -30.83 6.60 40.90
N ALA A 11 -29.74 6.89 40.20
CA ALA A 11 -28.57 6.04 40.15
C ALA A 11 -28.03 5.86 41.57
N HIS A 12 -28.03 4.64 42.09
CA HIS A 12 -27.38 4.33 43.35
C HIS A 12 -25.89 4.19 43.09
N CYS A 13 -25.10 5.09 43.67
CA CYS A 13 -23.66 5.11 43.52
C CYS A 13 -22.99 4.60 44.80
N LEU A 14 -22.06 3.66 44.66
CA LEU A 14 -21.23 3.15 45.73
C LEU A 14 -19.76 3.28 45.32
N VAL A 15 -18.97 3.94 46.17
CA VAL A 15 -17.52 4.03 45.99
C VAL A 15 -16.84 3.11 46.99
N THR A 16 -15.93 2.28 46.50
CA THR A 16 -15.10 1.39 47.30
C THR A 16 -13.63 1.69 47.04
N TYR A 17 -12.76 1.48 48.02
CA TYR A 17 -11.32 1.64 47.87
C TYR A 17 -10.60 0.37 48.31
N ASN A 18 -9.79 -0.20 47.41
CA ASN A 18 -8.95 -1.35 47.70
C ASN A 18 -7.54 -0.85 48.03
N ALA A 19 -7.20 -0.80 49.33
CA ALA A 19 -5.92 -0.27 49.80
C ALA A 19 -4.68 -1.09 49.34
N PRO A 20 -4.68 -2.45 49.37
CA PRO A 20 -3.57 -3.23 48.83
C PRO A 20 -3.26 -2.95 47.36
N LEU A 21 -4.28 -2.76 46.52
CA LEU A 21 -4.11 -2.50 45.08
C LEU A 21 -4.07 -1.01 44.73
N ARG A 22 -4.43 -0.12 45.68
CA ARG A 22 -4.57 1.33 45.51
C ARG A 22 -5.51 1.73 44.36
N ILE A 23 -6.64 1.02 44.26
CA ILE A 23 -7.64 1.22 43.22
C ILE A 23 -8.97 1.61 43.85
N PHE A 24 -9.61 2.64 43.28
CA PHE A 24 -10.99 2.98 43.58
C PHE A 24 -11.92 2.21 42.66
N GLY A 25 -12.97 1.61 43.24
CA GLY A 25 -14.10 1.04 42.53
C GLY A 25 -15.29 1.97 42.62
N TYR A 26 -15.88 2.31 41.49
CA TYR A 26 -17.12 3.08 41.38
C TYR A 26 -18.19 2.17 40.80
N PHE A 27 -19.19 1.88 41.61
CA PHE A 27 -20.34 1.08 41.24
C PHE A 27 -21.55 1.99 41.09
N GLN A 28 -22.22 1.92 39.95
CA GLN A 28 -23.44 2.66 39.65
C GLN A 28 -24.52 1.68 39.23
N ALA A 29 -25.67 1.71 39.92
CA ALA A 29 -26.85 0.94 39.55
C ALA A 29 -27.99 1.89 39.16
N GLU A 30 -28.50 1.73 37.95
CA GLU A 30 -29.59 2.52 37.38
C GLU A 30 -30.85 1.66 37.26
N PHE A 31 -31.96 2.22 37.72
CA PHE A 31 -33.27 1.58 37.69
C PHE A 31 -34.13 2.32 36.67
N TYR A 32 -34.38 1.67 35.53
CA TYR A 32 -35.25 2.18 34.49
C TYR A 32 -36.67 1.66 34.71
N PHE A 33 -37.59 2.57 35.03
CA PHE A 33 -39.00 2.26 35.14
C PHE A 33 -39.66 2.57 33.79
N SER A 34 -40.21 1.54 33.15
CA SER A 34 -41.02 1.70 31.95
C SER A 34 -42.39 2.26 32.31
N ASP A 35 -43.01 3.03 31.41
CA ASP A 35 -44.41 3.45 31.51
C ASP A 35 -45.37 2.25 31.61
N GLY A 36 -44.95 1.09 31.10
CA GLY A 36 -45.66 -0.20 31.22
C GLY A 36 -45.47 -0.91 32.57
N GLY A 37 -44.77 -0.31 33.53
CA GLY A 37 -44.54 -0.86 34.86
C GLY A 37 -43.43 -1.91 34.97
N SER A 38 -42.70 -2.19 33.90
CA SER A 38 -41.50 -3.04 33.95
C SER A 38 -40.30 -2.28 34.54
N ILE A 39 -39.46 -2.99 35.29
CA ILE A 39 -38.26 -2.43 35.92
C ILE A 39 -37.04 -3.11 35.28
N LYS A 40 -36.21 -2.33 34.58
CA LYS A 40 -34.94 -2.79 34.01
C LYS A 40 -33.79 -2.24 34.84
N ILE A 41 -32.97 -3.13 35.39
CA ILE A 41 -31.83 -2.78 36.24
C ILE A 41 -30.57 -2.88 35.39
N THR A 42 -29.82 -1.79 35.29
CA THR A 42 -28.50 -1.77 34.64
C THR A 42 -27.47 -1.39 35.69
N TYR A 43 -26.37 -2.15 35.76
CA TYR A 43 -25.28 -1.85 36.68
C TYR A 43 -23.97 -1.70 35.91
N GLN A 44 -23.12 -0.81 36.42
CA GLN A 44 -21.80 -0.52 35.88
C GLN A 44 -20.79 -0.49 37.02
N LEU A 45 -19.67 -1.19 36.83
CA LEU A 45 -18.54 -1.17 37.75
C LEU A 45 -17.31 -0.64 37.01
N HIS A 46 -16.86 0.54 37.40
CA HIS A 46 -15.64 1.14 36.89
C HIS A 46 -14.56 1.10 37.96
N THR A 47 -13.31 0.88 37.55
CA THR A 47 -12.16 0.91 38.45
C THR A 47 -11.17 1.95 37.96
N VAL A 48 -10.60 2.72 38.88
CA VAL A 48 -9.63 3.77 38.56
C VAL A 48 -8.50 3.77 39.58
N ARG A 49 -7.27 3.78 39.08
CA ARG A 49 -6.07 4.02 39.89
C ARG A 49 -5.77 5.51 39.83
N VAL A 50 -5.81 6.18 40.99
CA VAL A 50 -5.58 7.63 41.08
C VAL A 50 -4.13 7.95 41.49
N GLU A 51 -3.53 7.12 42.33
CA GLU A 51 -2.11 7.18 42.66
C GLU A 51 -1.26 6.54 41.55
N LEU A 52 -0.79 7.34 40.60
CA LEU A 52 -0.07 6.82 39.43
C LEU A 52 1.43 6.61 39.63
N TYR A 53 2.12 7.41 40.47
CA TYR A 53 3.59 7.46 40.52
C TYR A 53 4.13 7.29 41.95
N ASN A 54 3.90 6.12 42.55
CA ASN A 54 4.29 5.88 43.95
C ASN A 54 5.31 4.73 44.08
N SER A 55 5.31 3.76 43.15
CA SER A 55 6.26 2.65 43.12
C SER A 55 7.49 2.94 42.24
N SER A 56 8.57 2.17 42.44
CA SER A 56 9.74 2.17 41.54
C SER A 56 9.35 1.74 40.12
N GLU A 57 8.42 0.79 39.98
CA GLU A 57 7.84 0.38 38.70
C GLU A 57 7.05 1.51 38.03
N ASP A 58 6.39 2.36 38.81
CA ASP A 58 5.66 3.49 38.26
C ASP A 58 6.61 4.58 37.74
N THR A 59 7.82 4.67 38.30
CA THR A 59 8.85 5.61 37.85
C THR A 59 9.40 5.19 36.49
N THR A 60 9.63 3.89 36.26
CA THR A 60 10.05 3.39 34.94
C THR A 60 8.94 3.56 33.90
N ARG A 61 7.68 3.30 34.29
CA ARG A 61 6.51 3.59 33.46
C ARG A 61 6.43 5.07 33.08
N TYR A 62 6.61 5.98 34.02
CA TYR A 62 6.62 7.43 33.75
C TYR A 62 7.67 7.81 32.71
N ALA A 63 8.89 7.26 32.79
CA ALA A 63 9.93 7.50 31.81
C ALA A 63 9.50 7.05 30.40
N PHE A 64 8.88 5.87 30.28
CA PHE A 64 8.32 5.41 29.01
C PHE A 64 7.17 6.28 28.51
N GLU A 65 6.29 6.78 29.38
CA GLU A 65 5.21 7.72 29.01
C GLU A 65 5.78 9.02 28.43
N VAL A 66 6.86 9.56 29.01
CA VAL A 66 7.53 10.76 28.50
C VAL A 66 8.19 10.49 27.14
N ILE A 67 8.93 9.39 27.00
CA ILE A 67 9.56 9.01 25.72
C ILE A 67 8.50 8.83 24.62
N LEU A 68 7.42 8.09 24.93
CA LEU A 68 6.31 7.88 24.02
C LEU A 68 5.67 9.20 23.60
N SER A 69 5.43 10.12 24.54
CA SER A 69 4.86 11.43 24.23
C SER A 69 5.73 12.22 23.26
N MET A 70 7.05 12.28 23.50
CA MET A 70 7.99 12.97 22.62
C MET A 70 7.98 12.35 21.22
N TRP A 71 7.93 11.02 21.13
CA TRP A 71 7.84 10.31 19.85
C TRP A 71 6.56 10.65 19.08
N ILE A 72 5.41 10.64 19.75
CA ILE A 72 4.10 10.94 19.14
C ILE A 72 4.04 12.39 18.65
N PHE A 73 4.50 13.34 19.48
CA PHE A 73 4.57 14.74 19.08
C PHE A 73 5.55 14.95 17.92
N GLY A 74 6.70 14.26 17.92
CA GLY A 74 7.64 14.24 16.80
C GLY A 74 7.02 13.73 15.51
N MET A 75 6.27 12.62 15.56
CA MET A 75 5.53 12.07 14.41
C MET A 75 4.49 13.04 13.85
N MET A 76 3.76 13.74 14.74
CA MET A 76 2.82 14.78 14.33
C MET A 76 3.54 15.96 13.66
N ALA A 77 4.59 16.48 14.29
CA ALA A 77 5.38 17.58 13.75
C ALA A 77 5.99 17.24 12.38
N PHE A 78 6.48 16.01 12.21
CA PHE A 78 6.98 15.52 10.93
C PHE A 78 5.88 15.47 9.86
N THR A 79 4.68 15.01 10.21
CA THR A 79 3.53 14.99 9.29
C THR A 79 3.13 16.42 8.88
N LEU A 80 3.08 17.35 9.84
CA LEU A 80 2.80 18.76 9.56
C LEU A 80 3.90 19.41 8.72
N TYR A 81 5.16 19.07 8.96
CA TYR A 81 6.29 19.52 8.16
C TYR A 81 6.17 19.06 6.70
N GLN A 82 5.81 17.80 6.44
CA GLN A 82 5.57 17.31 5.09
C GLN A 82 4.46 18.09 4.37
N ILE A 83 3.36 18.38 5.07
CA ILE A 83 2.25 19.18 4.52
C ILE A 83 2.73 20.60 4.20
N ALA A 84 3.50 21.22 5.11
CA ALA A 84 4.04 22.57 4.93
C ALA A 84 5.08 22.64 3.78
N MET A 85 5.92 21.61 3.62
CA MET A 85 6.88 21.52 2.52
C MET A 85 6.16 21.38 1.17
N THR A 86 5.15 20.51 1.11
CA THR A 86 4.30 20.34 -0.09
C THR A 86 3.62 21.66 -0.47
N GLN A 87 3.18 22.43 0.53
CA GLN A 87 2.61 23.76 0.29
C GLN A 87 3.63 24.75 -0.27
N LYS A 88 4.90 24.72 0.17
CA LYS A 88 5.94 25.62 -0.34
C LYS A 88 6.30 25.30 -1.79
N GLU A 89 6.40 24.02 -2.14
CA GLU A 89 6.81 23.60 -3.48
C GLU A 89 5.70 23.76 -4.53
N GLN A 90 4.47 23.33 -4.20
CA GLN A 90 3.38 23.23 -5.17
C GLN A 90 2.30 24.32 -5.02
N LYS A 91 2.44 25.22 -4.03
CA LYS A 91 1.46 26.25 -3.62
C LYS A 91 0.06 25.74 -3.23
N ASN A 92 -0.17 24.42 -3.26
CA ASN A 92 -1.44 23.78 -2.96
C ASN A 92 -1.27 22.66 -1.92
N PHE A 93 -1.90 22.81 -0.74
CA PHE A 93 -1.85 21.80 0.33
C PHE A 93 -2.70 20.55 0.02
N LEU A 94 -3.73 20.69 -0.83
CA LEU A 94 -4.68 19.61 -1.14
C LEU A 94 -4.03 18.45 -1.92
N ILE A 95 -2.89 18.68 -2.58
CA ILE A 95 -2.16 17.64 -3.31
C ILE A 95 -1.68 16.55 -2.34
N TYR A 96 -1.24 16.90 -1.13
CA TYR A 96 -0.89 15.92 -0.10
C TYR A 96 -2.06 14.98 0.24
N PHE A 97 -3.28 15.51 0.26
CA PHE A 97 -4.51 14.80 0.62
C PHE A 97 -5.19 14.08 -0.56
N SER A 98 -4.67 14.22 -1.77
CA SER A 98 -5.14 13.47 -2.94
C SER A 98 -4.92 11.96 -2.78
N HIS A 99 -3.84 11.57 -2.10
CA HIS A 99 -3.54 10.18 -1.82
C HIS A 99 -4.32 9.73 -0.57
N GLY A 100 -5.34 8.87 -0.75
CA GLY A 100 -6.27 8.46 0.32
C GLY A 100 -5.59 7.95 1.60
N TRP A 101 -4.45 7.28 1.49
CA TRP A 101 -3.71 6.80 2.67
C TRP A 101 -3.10 7.91 3.55
N ASN A 102 -2.86 9.10 3.00
CA ASN A 102 -2.32 10.21 3.78
C ASN A 102 -3.35 10.74 4.78
N TRP A 103 -4.65 10.63 4.46
CA TRP A 103 -5.73 10.89 5.42
C TRP A 103 -5.70 9.95 6.61
N ILE A 104 -5.48 8.65 6.37
CA ILE A 104 -5.41 7.65 7.45
C ILE A 104 -4.19 7.91 8.35
N VAL A 105 -3.04 8.26 7.75
CA VAL A 105 -1.82 8.58 8.51
C VAL A 105 -2.01 9.85 9.35
N PHE A 106 -2.50 10.92 8.74
CA PHE A 106 -2.77 12.18 9.43
C PHE A 106 -3.81 12.00 10.54
N GLY A 107 -4.93 11.34 10.23
CA GLY A 107 -6.02 11.09 11.18
C GLY A 107 -5.56 10.28 12.39
N SER A 108 -4.82 9.19 12.18
CA SER A 108 -4.30 8.40 13.30
C SER A 108 -3.21 9.13 14.10
N ASN A 109 -2.33 9.91 13.46
CA ASN A 109 -1.35 10.72 14.20
C ASN A 109 -2.06 11.81 15.03
N ALA A 110 -3.12 12.43 14.50
CA ALA A 110 -3.95 13.42 15.20
C ALA A 110 -4.68 12.81 16.39
N LEU A 111 -5.28 11.64 16.20
CA LEU A 111 -5.96 10.92 17.26
C LEU A 111 -4.97 10.50 18.37
N LEU A 112 -3.78 10.00 18.00
CA LEU A 112 -2.72 9.61 18.94
C LEU A 112 -2.21 10.79 19.76
N THR A 113 -2.01 11.94 19.11
CA THR A 113 -1.64 13.19 19.79
C THR A 113 -2.74 13.65 20.74
N SER A 114 -4.00 13.57 20.32
CA SER A 114 -5.15 13.93 21.15
C SER A 114 -5.27 13.02 22.38
N CYS A 115 -5.10 11.71 22.22
CA CYS A 115 -5.06 10.75 23.33
C CYS A 115 -3.93 11.09 24.32
N MET A 116 -2.74 11.45 23.82
CA MET A 116 -1.62 11.82 24.69
C MET A 116 -1.90 13.11 25.46
N VAL A 117 -2.53 14.09 24.81
CA VAL A 117 -2.95 15.34 25.47
C VAL A 117 -3.99 15.05 26.56
N ILE A 118 -5.00 14.23 26.27
CA ILE A 118 -6.01 13.79 27.26
C ILE A 118 -5.33 13.08 28.44
N TRP A 119 -4.39 12.17 28.19
CA TRP A 119 -3.64 11.49 29.26
C TRP A 119 -2.91 12.46 30.17
N TRP A 120 -2.16 13.42 29.60
CA TRP A 120 -1.46 14.41 30.42
C TRP A 120 -2.40 15.36 31.17
N ILE A 121 -3.54 15.71 30.59
CA ILE A 121 -4.57 16.47 31.30
C ILE A 121 -5.11 15.63 32.48
N PHE A 122 -5.42 14.35 32.26
CA PHE A 122 -5.86 13.44 33.31
C PHE A 122 -4.85 13.39 34.47
N VAL A 123 -3.58 13.18 34.16
CA VAL A 123 -2.49 13.11 35.15
C VAL A 123 -2.35 14.42 35.95
N VAL A 124 -2.25 15.56 35.26
CA VAL A 124 -1.87 16.85 35.88
C VAL A 124 -3.05 17.56 36.52
N ARG A 125 -4.26 17.47 35.95
CA ARG A 125 -5.43 18.23 36.41
C ARG A 125 -6.32 17.42 37.34
N TYR A 126 -6.44 16.11 37.13
CA TYR A 126 -7.37 15.29 37.89
C TYR A 126 -6.64 14.40 38.89
N ALA A 127 -5.78 13.49 38.42
CA ALA A 127 -5.17 12.47 39.28
C ALA A 127 -4.28 13.08 40.40
N ARG A 128 -3.41 14.03 40.07
CA ARG A 128 -2.54 14.70 41.07
C ARG A 128 -3.28 15.60 42.07
N LYS A 129 -4.47 16.08 41.73
CA LYS A 129 -5.25 17.00 42.58
C LYS A 129 -6.34 16.30 43.39
N PHE A 130 -6.58 15.02 43.13
CA PHE A 130 -7.59 14.25 43.81
C PHE A 130 -7.05 13.84 45.18
N ASP A 131 -7.57 14.46 46.22
CA ASP A 131 -7.34 14.11 47.61
C ASP A 131 -8.72 14.01 48.28
N THR A 132 -8.99 12.89 48.96
CA THR A 132 -10.26 12.66 49.66
C THR A 132 -9.98 12.34 51.12
N SER A 133 -10.78 12.92 52.01
CA SER A 133 -10.67 12.58 53.42
C SER A 133 -11.17 11.15 53.66
N LEU A 134 -10.41 10.39 54.47
CA LEU A 134 -10.70 8.98 54.80
C LEU A 134 -12.11 8.75 55.35
N ARG A 135 -12.72 9.77 55.97
CA ARG A 135 -14.06 9.71 56.53
C ARG A 135 -14.71 11.08 56.57
N HIS A 136 -15.95 11.14 56.10
CA HIS A 136 -16.83 12.30 56.21
C HIS A 136 -17.92 11.99 57.24
N ASP A 137 -18.03 12.78 58.31
CA ASP A 137 -19.09 12.61 59.32
C ASP A 137 -20.37 13.30 58.83
N VAL A 138 -21.17 12.59 58.03
CA VAL A 138 -22.40 13.12 57.41
C VAL A 138 -23.55 13.25 58.42
N TYR A 139 -23.68 12.26 59.32
CA TYR A 139 -24.75 12.22 60.31
C TYR A 139 -24.25 12.66 61.69
N SER A 140 -25.12 13.30 62.47
CA SER A 140 -24.78 13.77 63.82
C SER A 140 -24.38 12.62 64.76
N SER A 141 -24.90 11.41 64.54
CA SER A 141 -24.53 10.20 65.27
C SER A 141 -24.78 8.97 64.41
N LEU A 142 -23.90 7.96 64.53
CA LEU A 142 -24.03 6.67 63.82
C LEU A 142 -25.03 5.70 64.48
N GLN A 143 -25.39 5.93 65.75
CA GLN A 143 -26.37 5.13 66.50
C GLN A 143 -27.42 6.03 67.20
N PRO A 144 -28.20 6.81 66.44
CA PRO A 144 -29.27 7.61 67.04
C PRO A 144 -30.44 6.72 67.45
N GLN A 145 -31.04 7.01 68.62
CA GLN A 145 -32.31 6.40 69.03
C GLN A 145 -33.52 7.03 68.30
N ALA A 146 -33.37 8.23 67.74
CA ALA A 146 -34.37 8.93 66.93
C ALA A 146 -33.72 9.93 65.95
N ASN A 147 -34.41 10.27 64.85
CA ASN A 147 -33.91 11.16 63.78
C ASN A 147 -32.61 10.66 63.11
N PHE A 148 -32.66 9.45 62.55
CA PHE A 148 -31.51 8.79 61.90
C PHE A 148 -30.86 9.57 60.76
N LEU A 149 -31.61 10.48 60.13
CA LEU A 149 -31.16 11.30 59.00
C LEU A 149 -30.74 12.71 59.40
N ALA A 150 -30.58 12.99 60.71
CA ALA A 150 -30.07 14.27 61.18
C ALA A 150 -28.65 14.52 60.65
N LEU A 151 -28.53 15.49 59.74
CA LEU A 151 -27.26 15.87 59.14
C LEU A 151 -26.39 16.61 60.16
N ALA A 152 -25.12 16.23 60.24
CA ALA A 152 -24.12 16.99 60.97
C ALA A 152 -23.81 18.31 60.22
N ALA A 153 -23.52 19.36 60.98
CA ALA A 153 -23.07 20.66 60.44
C ALA A 153 -23.94 21.24 59.31
N GLY A 154 -25.26 21.00 59.34
CA GLY A 154 -26.19 21.55 58.34
C GLY A 154 -26.07 20.96 56.93
N GLY A 155 -25.39 19.82 56.76
CA GLY A 155 -25.26 19.13 55.47
C GLY A 155 -23.98 19.42 54.68
N ALA A 156 -23.09 20.30 55.16
CA ALA A 156 -21.83 20.62 54.46
C ALA A 156 -20.97 19.38 54.16
N ASN A 157 -20.94 18.40 55.09
CA ASN A 157 -20.19 17.16 54.89
C ASN A 157 -20.83 16.25 53.84
N LEU A 158 -22.16 16.32 53.65
CA LEU A 158 -22.84 15.59 52.59
C LEU A 158 -22.51 16.20 51.21
N GLU A 159 -22.45 17.54 51.13
CA GLU A 159 -22.04 18.24 49.91
C GLU A 159 -20.59 17.91 49.53
N ALA A 160 -19.67 17.86 50.51
CA ALA A 160 -18.28 17.46 50.28
C ALA A 160 -18.16 16.03 49.75
N VAL A 161 -18.91 15.07 50.33
CA VAL A 161 -18.96 13.68 49.83
C VAL A 161 -19.47 13.65 48.39
N ASN A 162 -20.55 14.38 48.10
CA ASN A 162 -21.10 14.44 46.75
C ASN A 162 -20.09 15.03 45.76
N GLU A 163 -19.34 16.06 46.14
CA GLU A 163 -18.29 16.64 45.31
C GLU A 163 -17.16 15.63 45.03
N ASP A 164 -16.70 14.88 46.04
CA ASP A 164 -15.67 13.85 45.88
C ASP A 164 -16.12 12.72 44.94
N VAL A 165 -17.39 12.27 45.07
CA VAL A 165 -17.98 11.26 44.17
C VAL A 165 -18.08 11.78 42.75
N LEU A 166 -18.49 13.05 42.55
CA LEU A 166 -18.56 13.67 41.22
C LEU A 166 -17.17 13.84 40.59
N ARG A 167 -16.15 14.20 41.38
CA ARG A 167 -14.75 14.27 40.91
C ARG A 167 -14.25 12.89 40.49
N LEU A 168 -14.56 11.84 41.25
CA LEU A 168 -14.22 10.46 40.89
C LEU A 168 -14.94 10.01 39.61
N LYS A 169 -16.22 10.35 39.46
CA LYS A 169 -16.97 10.08 38.22
C LYS A 169 -16.34 10.77 37.01
N ALA A 170 -15.96 12.04 37.15
CA ALA A 170 -15.29 12.78 36.06
C ALA A 170 -13.94 12.14 35.67
N LEU A 171 -13.17 11.64 36.63
CA LEU A 171 -11.94 10.86 36.39
C LEU A 171 -12.22 9.59 35.55
N ILE A 172 -13.26 8.85 35.92
CA ILE A 172 -13.67 7.62 35.23
C ILE A 172 -14.16 7.91 33.82
N ASP A 173 -15.01 8.92 33.65
CA ASP A 173 -15.55 9.30 32.34
C ASP A 173 -14.42 9.70 31.40
N MET A 174 -13.45 10.48 31.89
CA MET A 174 -12.27 10.86 31.12
C MET A 174 -11.41 9.65 30.73
N LEU A 175 -11.24 8.68 31.63
CA LEU A 175 -10.49 7.46 31.36
C LEU A 175 -11.22 6.55 30.36
N ASN A 176 -12.55 6.43 30.45
CA ASN A 176 -13.38 5.69 29.50
C ASN A 176 -13.26 6.30 28.09
N TRP A 177 -13.32 7.63 27.97
CA TRP A 177 -13.07 8.34 26.71
C TRP A 177 -11.66 8.08 26.18
N TYR A 178 -10.65 8.12 27.05
CA TYR A 178 -9.28 7.80 26.68
C TYR A 178 -9.15 6.36 26.13
N PHE A 179 -9.75 5.36 26.78
CA PHE A 179 -9.72 3.98 26.29
C PHE A 179 -10.49 3.81 24.98
N ALA A 180 -11.66 4.43 24.83
CA ALA A 180 -12.43 4.39 23.60
C ALA A 180 -11.65 4.97 22.41
N LEU A 181 -11.03 6.15 22.59
CA LEU A 181 -10.22 6.78 21.55
C LEU A 181 -8.96 5.96 21.23
N ASN A 182 -8.29 5.37 22.23
CA ASN A 182 -7.15 4.49 21.98
C ASN A 182 -7.55 3.20 21.24
N GLY A 183 -8.72 2.63 21.53
CA GLY A 183 -9.24 1.48 20.80
C GLY A 183 -9.41 1.77 19.31
N ILE A 184 -10.01 2.92 18.99
CA ILE A 184 -10.13 3.40 17.61
C ILE A 184 -8.74 3.62 16.98
N ASN A 185 -7.79 4.16 17.75
CA ASN A 185 -6.43 4.36 17.27
C ASN A 185 -5.73 3.06 16.90
N ILE A 186 -5.86 2.03 17.74
CA ILE A 186 -5.28 0.72 17.49
C ILE A 186 -5.80 0.15 16.17
N LEU A 187 -7.10 0.33 15.88
CA LEU A 187 -7.69 -0.08 14.60
C LEU A 187 -7.03 0.65 13.42
N LEU A 188 -6.84 1.98 13.52
CA LEU A 188 -6.14 2.74 12.48
C LEU A 188 -4.65 2.37 12.35
N LEU A 189 -3.98 2.02 13.45
CA LEU A 189 -2.61 1.51 13.44
C LEU A 189 -2.52 0.15 12.75
N ILE A 190 -3.48 -0.74 12.98
CA ILE A 190 -3.60 -2.01 12.25
C ILE A 190 -3.76 -1.74 10.74
N ALA A 191 -4.64 -0.81 10.35
CA ALA A 191 -4.78 -0.42 8.94
C ALA A 191 -3.47 0.14 8.34
N ARG A 192 -2.68 0.88 9.14
CA ARG A 192 -1.37 1.38 8.73
C ARG A 192 -0.35 0.25 8.55
N VAL A 193 -0.37 -0.76 9.43
CA VAL A 193 0.47 -1.96 9.27
C VAL A 193 0.09 -2.72 8.01
N LEU A 194 -1.21 -2.87 7.71
CA LEU A 194 -1.68 -3.50 6.48
C LEU A 194 -1.16 -2.77 5.23
N LYS A 195 -1.11 -1.42 5.25
CA LYS A 195 -0.48 -0.65 4.17
C LYS A 195 1.01 -0.95 4.05
N LEU A 196 1.74 -1.04 5.17
CA LEU A 196 3.17 -1.32 5.16
C LEU A 196 3.49 -2.71 4.57
N MET A 197 2.55 -3.65 4.70
CA MET A 197 2.67 -5.00 4.13
C MET A 197 2.56 -5.04 2.59
N ASP A 198 2.12 -3.96 1.93
CA ASP A 198 2.08 -3.87 0.46
C ASP A 198 3.48 -3.88 -0.19
N PHE A 199 4.54 -3.70 0.61
CA PHE A 199 5.92 -3.91 0.15
C PHE A 199 6.18 -5.36 -0.30
N GLN A 200 5.48 -6.35 0.27
CA GLN A 200 5.66 -7.73 -0.11
C GLN A 200 4.69 -8.10 -1.25
N PRO A 201 5.17 -8.50 -2.44
CA PRO A 201 4.31 -8.78 -3.60
C PRO A 201 3.16 -9.76 -3.32
N ARG A 202 3.40 -10.81 -2.52
CA ARG A 202 2.34 -11.78 -2.15
C ARG A 202 1.30 -11.26 -1.16
N LEU A 203 1.70 -10.40 -0.21
CA LEU A 203 0.77 -9.84 0.78
C LEU A 203 0.04 -8.60 0.22
N GLY A 204 0.69 -7.87 -0.69
CA GLY A 204 0.14 -6.74 -1.42
C GLY A 204 -0.97 -7.11 -2.41
N VAL A 205 -1.07 -8.37 -2.86
CA VAL A 205 -2.19 -8.81 -3.72
C VAL A 205 -3.53 -8.54 -3.03
N VAL A 206 -3.66 -8.84 -1.74
CA VAL A 206 -4.94 -8.66 -1.02
C VAL A 206 -5.31 -7.19 -0.90
N THR A 207 -4.37 -6.33 -0.51
CA THR A 207 -4.61 -4.88 -0.36
C THR A 207 -4.90 -4.22 -1.70
N ARG A 208 -4.20 -4.60 -2.77
CA ARG A 208 -4.43 -4.11 -4.13
C ARG A 208 -5.76 -4.58 -4.69
N SER A 209 -6.14 -5.84 -4.44
CA SER A 209 -7.44 -6.40 -4.84
C SER A 209 -8.59 -5.65 -4.17
N LEU A 210 -8.46 -5.36 -2.87
CA LEU A 210 -9.47 -4.60 -2.14
C LEU A 210 -9.56 -3.14 -2.62
N TRP A 211 -8.43 -2.52 -2.95
CA TRP A 211 -8.41 -1.17 -3.52
C TRP A 211 -9.05 -1.13 -4.91
N LEU A 212 -8.75 -2.12 -5.76
CA LEU A 212 -9.34 -2.27 -7.09
C LEU A 212 -10.85 -2.53 -7.03
N ALA A 213 -11.29 -3.41 -6.12
CA ALA A 213 -12.72 -3.70 -5.89
C ALA A 213 -13.49 -2.53 -5.25
N GLY A 214 -12.79 -1.56 -4.66
CA GLY A 214 -13.37 -0.50 -3.84
C GLY A 214 -14.56 0.23 -4.47
N PRO A 215 -14.44 0.76 -5.70
CA PRO A 215 -15.56 1.43 -6.38
C PRO A 215 -16.79 0.53 -6.55
N ASP A 216 -16.60 -0.73 -6.97
CA ASP A 216 -17.70 -1.68 -7.20
C ASP A 216 -18.35 -2.10 -5.88
N LEU A 217 -17.55 -2.31 -4.84
CA LEU A 217 -18.00 -2.57 -3.47
C LEU A 217 -18.85 -1.42 -2.91
N ILE A 218 -18.50 -0.16 -3.19
CA ILE A 218 -19.28 1.00 -2.73
C ILE A 218 -20.65 1.03 -3.42
N HIS A 219 -20.71 0.82 -4.75
CA HIS A 219 -21.98 0.78 -5.47
C HIS A 219 -22.86 -0.37 -4.99
N PHE A 220 -22.28 -1.56 -4.83
CA PHE A 220 -22.97 -2.71 -4.26
C PHE A 220 -23.47 -2.42 -2.84
N ALA A 221 -22.65 -1.81 -1.97
CA ALA A 221 -23.02 -1.50 -0.60
C ALA A 221 -24.19 -0.50 -0.50
N ILE A 222 -24.33 0.44 -1.45
CA ILE A 222 -25.49 1.35 -1.49
C ILE A 222 -26.78 0.57 -1.78
N VAL A 223 -26.76 -0.30 -2.79
CA VAL A 223 -27.94 -1.11 -3.17
C VAL A 223 -28.27 -2.13 -2.07
N ALA A 224 -27.27 -2.88 -1.60
CA ALA A 224 -27.41 -3.85 -0.53
C ALA A 224 -27.87 -3.19 0.78
N GLY A 225 -27.31 -2.03 1.12
CA GLY A 225 -27.69 -1.24 2.29
C GLY A 225 -29.13 -0.77 2.24
N MET A 226 -29.62 -0.33 1.07
CA MET A 226 -31.03 0.06 0.91
C MET A 226 -31.99 -1.11 1.13
N VAL A 227 -31.68 -2.28 0.57
CA VAL A 227 -32.48 -3.50 0.78
C VAL A 227 -32.42 -3.93 2.24
N PHE A 228 -31.23 -3.97 2.84
CA PHE A 228 -31.01 -4.36 4.22
C PHE A 228 -31.75 -3.44 5.21
N VAL A 229 -31.64 -2.12 5.05
CA VAL A 229 -32.36 -1.14 5.86
C VAL A 229 -33.88 -1.27 5.66
N GLY A 230 -34.34 -1.54 4.43
CA GLY A 230 -35.75 -1.82 4.15
C GLY A 230 -36.27 -3.02 4.95
N TYR A 231 -35.51 -4.12 5.00
CA TYR A 231 -35.84 -5.29 5.82
C TYR A 231 -35.81 -4.97 7.32
N ALA A 232 -34.81 -4.22 7.80
CA ALA A 232 -34.73 -3.82 9.22
C ALA A 232 -35.90 -2.93 9.64
N MET A 233 -36.31 -1.98 8.79
CA MET A 233 -37.51 -1.15 9.02
C MET A 233 -38.78 -1.99 9.04
N MET A 234 -38.91 -2.92 8.09
CA MET A 234 -40.06 -3.83 8.05
C MET A 234 -40.13 -4.70 9.31
N ALA A 235 -39.00 -5.25 9.76
CA ALA A 235 -38.92 -6.06 10.97
C ALA A 235 -39.33 -5.27 12.22
N HIS A 236 -38.83 -4.03 12.34
CA HIS A 236 -39.19 -3.13 13.43
C HIS A 236 -40.70 -2.85 13.45
N LEU A 237 -41.31 -2.57 12.30
CA LEU A 237 -42.74 -2.24 12.20
C LEU A 237 -43.66 -3.44 12.48
N ILE A 238 -43.29 -4.65 12.04
CA ILE A 238 -44.14 -5.83 12.20
C ILE A 238 -43.92 -6.49 13.56
N PHE A 239 -42.67 -6.63 14.00
CA PHE A 239 -42.29 -7.44 15.17
C PHE A 239 -41.86 -6.62 16.39
N GLY A 240 -41.67 -5.30 16.27
CA GLY A 240 -41.10 -4.49 17.36
C GLY A 240 -41.94 -4.43 18.63
N ASN A 241 -43.25 -4.68 18.54
CA ASN A 241 -44.13 -4.76 19.70
C ASN A 241 -44.15 -6.15 20.36
N ALA A 242 -43.65 -7.18 19.68
CA ALA A 242 -43.76 -8.57 20.13
C ALA A 242 -42.42 -9.19 20.55
N ILE A 243 -41.31 -8.73 19.96
CA ILE A 243 -39.97 -9.28 20.16
C ILE A 243 -39.03 -8.16 20.60
N GLU A 244 -38.36 -8.31 21.75
CA GLU A 244 -37.43 -7.30 22.31
C GLU A 244 -36.30 -6.95 21.33
N LYS A 245 -35.81 -7.95 20.57
CA LYS A 245 -34.75 -7.77 19.55
C LYS A 245 -35.13 -6.80 18.42
N PHE A 246 -36.44 -6.58 18.17
CA PHE A 246 -36.92 -5.64 17.16
C PHE A 246 -37.53 -4.37 17.76
N GLN A 247 -37.37 -4.14 19.07
CA GLN A 247 -38.06 -3.08 19.80
C GLN A 247 -37.64 -1.68 19.34
N THR A 248 -36.36 -1.45 19.04
CA THR A 248 -35.90 -0.20 18.45
C THR A 248 -35.41 -0.45 17.03
N PHE A 249 -35.39 0.61 16.21
CA PHE A 249 -34.82 0.51 14.86
C PHE A 249 -33.34 0.11 14.89
N GLY A 250 -32.57 0.60 15.87
CA GLY A 250 -31.16 0.21 16.05
C GLY A 250 -31.00 -1.27 16.42
N ASP A 251 -31.82 -1.76 17.35
CA ASP A 251 -31.81 -3.19 17.73
C ASP A 251 -32.24 -4.08 16.56
N SER A 252 -33.19 -3.61 15.74
CA SER A 252 -33.63 -4.31 14.53
C SER A 252 -32.53 -4.40 13.48
N VAL A 253 -31.77 -3.32 13.27
CA VAL A 253 -30.59 -3.31 12.39
C VAL A 253 -29.53 -4.29 12.89
N ASN A 254 -29.22 -4.29 14.19
CA ASN A 254 -28.28 -5.23 14.79
C ASN A 254 -28.75 -6.67 14.63
N THR A 255 -30.03 -6.94 14.91
CA THR A 255 -30.62 -8.28 14.79
C THR A 255 -30.60 -8.77 13.34
N CYS A 256 -30.93 -7.93 12.37
CA CYS A 256 -30.78 -8.25 10.95
C CYS A 256 -29.32 -8.51 10.57
N PHE A 257 -28.36 -7.80 11.17
CA PHE A 257 -26.94 -8.03 10.93
C PHE A 257 -26.47 -9.36 11.53
N GLU A 258 -26.94 -9.72 12.73
CA GLU A 258 -26.72 -11.04 13.32
C GLU A 258 -27.30 -12.17 12.45
N CYS A 259 -28.51 -11.97 11.91
CA CYS A 259 -29.10 -12.91 10.95
C CYS A 259 -28.25 -13.02 9.67
N LEU A 260 -27.70 -11.90 9.16
CA LEU A 260 -26.78 -11.91 8.01
C LEU A 260 -25.49 -12.69 8.29
N LEU A 261 -25.02 -12.72 9.55
CA LEU A 261 -23.88 -13.54 9.96
C LEU A 261 -24.24 -15.03 10.16
N GLY A 262 -25.51 -15.41 9.98
CA GLY A 262 -26.00 -16.78 10.12
C GLY A 262 -26.52 -17.11 11.53
N ASN A 263 -26.74 -16.12 12.40
CA ASN A 263 -27.41 -16.37 13.68
C ASN A 263 -28.93 -16.53 13.47
N ILE A 264 -29.45 -17.73 13.76
CA ILE A 264 -30.85 -18.13 13.52
C ILE A 264 -31.71 -18.07 14.80
N ASP A 265 -31.17 -17.59 15.94
CA ASP A 265 -31.90 -17.55 17.22
C ASP A 265 -33.26 -16.83 17.12
N VAL A 266 -33.34 -15.81 16.28
CA VAL A 266 -34.55 -15.00 16.03
C VAL A 266 -35.69 -15.85 15.45
N ASN A 267 -35.39 -16.91 14.69
CA ASN A 267 -36.41 -17.77 14.08
C ASN A 267 -37.28 -18.49 15.12
N ALA A 268 -36.73 -18.82 16.29
CA ALA A 268 -37.50 -19.39 17.39
C ALA A 268 -38.56 -18.38 17.89
N ASP A 269 -38.15 -17.13 18.08
CA ASP A 269 -39.02 -16.03 18.51
C ASP A 269 -40.11 -15.71 17.47
N LEU A 270 -39.74 -15.72 16.18
CA LEU A 270 -40.66 -15.50 15.06
C LEU A 270 -41.72 -16.61 14.95
N ARG A 271 -41.36 -17.87 15.22
CA ARG A 271 -42.31 -19.01 15.21
C ARG A 271 -43.22 -19.05 16.43
N ALA A 272 -42.77 -18.48 17.55
CA ALA A 272 -43.59 -18.37 18.76
C ALA A 272 -44.76 -17.38 18.60
N LEU A 273 -44.72 -16.51 17.57
CA LEU A 273 -45.82 -15.61 17.23
C LEU A 273 -47.05 -16.41 16.76
N GLY A 274 -48.23 -15.97 17.21
CA GLY A 274 -49.51 -16.56 16.82
C GLY A 274 -50.15 -15.87 15.60
N GLY A 275 -51.03 -16.59 14.90
CA GLY A 275 -51.91 -16.01 13.87
C GLY A 275 -51.18 -15.49 12.64
N LEU A 276 -51.64 -14.35 12.10
CA LEU A 276 -51.12 -13.73 10.87
C LEU A 276 -49.66 -13.26 11.01
N GLN A 277 -49.24 -12.89 12.24
CA GLN A 277 -47.87 -12.46 12.53
C GLN A 277 -46.86 -13.62 12.38
N SER A 278 -47.28 -14.86 12.65
CA SER A 278 -46.45 -16.06 12.42
C SER A 278 -46.12 -16.25 10.93
N VAL A 279 -47.13 -16.07 10.06
CA VAL A 279 -46.95 -16.18 8.60
C VAL A 279 -46.07 -15.06 8.07
N ALA A 280 -46.30 -13.82 8.53
CA ALA A 280 -45.44 -12.69 8.20
C ALA A 280 -43.99 -12.92 8.67
N GLY A 281 -43.82 -13.50 9.86
CA GLY A 281 -42.52 -13.89 10.41
C GLY A 281 -41.79 -14.93 9.56
N ALA A 282 -42.49 -15.98 9.14
CA ALA A 282 -41.93 -16.99 8.26
C ALA A 282 -41.54 -16.42 6.89
N LEU A 283 -42.40 -15.58 6.29
CA LEU A 283 -42.11 -14.93 5.00
C LEU A 283 -40.93 -13.97 5.10
N PHE A 284 -40.88 -13.16 6.17
CA PHE A 284 -39.75 -12.28 6.45
C PHE A 284 -38.45 -13.08 6.55
N PHE A 285 -38.42 -14.11 7.41
CA PHE A 285 -37.21 -14.89 7.65
C PHE A 285 -36.70 -15.58 6.38
N TRP A 286 -37.56 -16.31 5.67
CA TRP A 286 -37.15 -17.03 4.46
C TRP A 286 -36.79 -16.11 3.30
N SER A 287 -37.51 -14.99 3.13
CA SER A 287 -37.15 -14.03 2.08
C SER A 287 -35.87 -13.28 2.40
N PHE A 288 -35.60 -12.96 3.67
CA PHE A 288 -34.34 -12.37 4.11
C PHE A 288 -33.16 -13.33 3.88
N GLU A 289 -33.31 -14.60 4.29
CA GLU A 289 -32.26 -15.60 4.09
C GLU A 289 -31.97 -15.86 2.60
N LEU A 290 -33.01 -15.90 1.77
CA LEU A 290 -32.83 -16.14 0.33
C LEU A 290 -32.28 -14.91 -0.39
N LEU A 291 -32.84 -13.72 -0.17
CA LEU A 291 -32.43 -12.52 -0.91
C LEU A 291 -31.17 -11.90 -0.30
N VAL A 292 -31.15 -11.65 1.01
CA VAL A 292 -30.08 -10.87 1.65
C VAL A 292 -28.89 -11.74 2.02
N TYR A 293 -29.10 -12.94 2.55
CA TYR A 293 -27.97 -13.85 2.84
C TYR A 293 -27.47 -14.54 1.56
N MET A 294 -28.30 -15.32 0.86
CA MET A 294 -27.83 -16.08 -0.30
C MET A 294 -27.51 -15.22 -1.52
N VAL A 295 -28.39 -14.32 -1.96
CA VAL A 295 -28.12 -13.54 -3.17
C VAL A 295 -27.09 -12.44 -2.90
N LEU A 296 -27.34 -11.54 -1.95
CA LEU A 296 -26.46 -10.38 -1.73
C LEU A 296 -25.04 -10.78 -1.28
N LEU A 297 -24.83 -11.73 -0.37
CA LEU A 297 -23.45 -12.15 -0.01
C LEU A 297 -22.69 -12.82 -1.15
N ASN A 298 -23.39 -13.59 -2.00
CA ASN A 298 -22.74 -14.21 -3.16
C ASN A 298 -22.34 -13.16 -4.21
N PHE A 299 -23.11 -12.09 -4.37
CA PHE A 299 -22.70 -10.94 -5.20
C PHE A 299 -21.47 -10.23 -4.62
N LEU A 300 -21.42 -10.02 -3.30
CA LEU A 300 -20.25 -9.46 -2.62
C LEU A 300 -19.00 -10.32 -2.88
N LEU A 301 -19.13 -11.65 -2.73
CA LEU A 301 -18.04 -12.59 -2.98
C LEU A 301 -17.59 -12.55 -4.44
N ALA A 302 -18.52 -12.49 -5.39
CA ALA A 302 -18.21 -12.43 -6.81
C ALA A 302 -17.36 -11.19 -7.15
N ILE A 303 -17.72 -10.01 -6.65
CA ILE A 303 -16.95 -8.76 -6.84
C ILE A 303 -15.52 -8.90 -6.29
N ILE A 304 -15.37 -9.46 -5.10
CA ILE A 304 -14.05 -9.64 -4.47
C ILE A 304 -13.20 -10.65 -5.25
N VAL A 305 -13.79 -11.76 -5.68
CA VAL A 305 -13.08 -12.82 -6.43
C VAL A 305 -12.65 -12.34 -7.81
N ASP A 306 -13.46 -11.52 -8.48
CA ASP A 306 -13.14 -10.93 -9.77
C ASP A 306 -11.92 -10.00 -9.67
N ALA A 307 -11.96 -9.04 -8.73
CA ALA A 307 -10.83 -8.13 -8.48
C ALA A 307 -9.57 -8.87 -8.02
N PHE A 308 -9.71 -9.92 -7.19
CA PHE A 308 -8.58 -10.75 -6.78
C PHE A 308 -7.94 -11.48 -7.96
N SER A 309 -8.76 -12.02 -8.87
CA SER A 309 -8.29 -12.71 -10.06
C SER A 309 -7.53 -11.76 -10.99
N GLU A 310 -8.04 -10.54 -11.18
CA GLU A 310 -7.39 -9.51 -12.00
C GLU A 310 -6.02 -9.09 -11.44
N VAL A 311 -5.91 -8.85 -10.14
CA VAL A 311 -4.62 -8.47 -9.52
C VAL A 311 -3.64 -9.64 -9.53
N LYS A 312 -4.13 -10.87 -9.33
CA LYS A 312 -3.30 -12.07 -9.38
C LYS A 312 -2.70 -12.28 -10.76
N GLU A 313 -3.47 -12.07 -11.83
CA GLU A 313 -2.98 -12.13 -13.21
C GLU A 313 -1.87 -11.10 -13.45
N LYS A 314 -2.08 -9.85 -13.02
CA LYS A 314 -1.10 -8.76 -13.13
C LYS A 314 0.19 -8.98 -12.33
N THR A 315 0.16 -9.82 -11.29
CA THR A 315 1.31 -10.05 -10.40
C THR A 315 2.13 -11.30 -10.77
N HIS A 316 1.58 -12.18 -11.62
CA HIS A 316 2.18 -13.49 -11.94
C HIS A 316 3.48 -13.41 -12.77
N GLU A 317 3.91 -12.21 -13.19
CA GLU A 317 5.16 -11.95 -13.92
C GLU A 317 6.36 -11.60 -13.01
N THR A 318 6.17 -11.46 -11.70
CA THR A 318 7.29 -11.12 -10.79
C THR A 318 7.89 -12.35 -10.10
N VAL A 319 9.21 -12.51 -10.29
CA VAL A 319 10.04 -13.66 -9.88
C VAL A 319 9.96 -13.90 -8.36
N GLY A 320 10.17 -15.16 -7.94
CA GLY A 320 9.94 -15.61 -6.58
C GLY A 320 10.63 -14.81 -5.47
N ILE A 321 9.88 -14.59 -4.38
CA ILE A 321 10.20 -13.88 -3.13
C ILE A 321 11.66 -13.99 -2.66
N HIS A 322 12.26 -15.18 -2.72
CA HIS A 322 13.61 -15.40 -2.19
C HIS A 322 14.68 -14.68 -3.00
N THR A 323 14.48 -14.51 -4.30
CA THR A 323 15.43 -13.82 -5.17
C THR A 323 15.37 -12.30 -4.96
N GLU A 324 14.16 -11.74 -4.83
CA GLU A 324 13.96 -10.30 -4.62
C GLU A 324 14.32 -9.83 -3.21
N LEU A 325 13.93 -10.58 -2.16
CA LEU A 325 14.29 -10.22 -0.78
C LEU A 325 15.79 -10.29 -0.54
N TRP A 326 16.48 -11.26 -1.16
CA TRP A 326 17.94 -11.36 -1.09
C TRP A 326 18.61 -10.19 -1.79
N GLN A 327 18.09 -9.77 -2.95
CA GLN A 327 18.60 -8.61 -3.69
C GLN A 327 18.34 -7.30 -2.93
N LEU A 328 17.11 -7.06 -2.47
CA LEU A 328 16.74 -5.87 -1.70
C LEU A 328 17.47 -5.79 -0.35
N GLY A 329 17.65 -6.94 0.32
CA GLY A 329 18.43 -7.05 1.55
C GLY A 329 19.91 -6.78 1.33
N ARG A 330 20.50 -7.35 0.27
CA ARG A 330 21.90 -7.14 -0.12
C ARG A 330 22.17 -5.70 -0.56
N ASP A 331 21.23 -5.08 -1.28
CA ASP A 331 21.39 -3.73 -1.82
C ASP A 331 21.15 -2.68 -0.72
N LYS A 332 20.22 -2.92 0.21
CA LYS A 332 20.14 -2.13 1.46
C LYS A 332 21.34 -2.36 2.37
N TRP A 333 21.85 -3.58 2.49
CA TRP A 333 23.06 -3.87 3.27
C TRP A 333 24.27 -3.15 2.67
N ARG A 334 24.43 -3.14 1.34
CA ARG A 334 25.45 -2.34 0.65
C ARG A 334 25.25 -0.84 0.79
N SER A 335 24.01 -0.35 0.75
CA SER A 335 23.68 1.06 0.97
C SER A 335 23.92 1.50 2.41
N MET A 336 23.61 0.65 3.39
CA MET A 336 23.81 0.90 4.82
C MET A 336 25.30 0.79 5.21
N MET A 337 26.02 -0.17 4.63
CA MET A 337 27.49 -0.24 4.68
C MET A 337 28.15 0.85 3.81
N GLY A 338 27.37 1.48 2.94
CA GLY A 338 27.76 2.55 2.01
C GLY A 338 27.58 3.96 2.57
N LEU A 339 27.20 4.12 3.86
CA LEU A 339 27.37 5.40 4.57
C LEU A 339 28.86 5.84 4.63
N CYS A 340 29.79 4.95 4.23
CA CYS A 340 31.18 5.23 3.91
C CYS A 340 31.55 4.84 2.46
N SER A 341 30.72 5.14 1.46
CA SER A 341 31.05 4.92 0.03
C SER A 341 30.85 6.17 -0.82
N THR A 342 31.94 6.53 -1.51
CA THR A 342 32.19 7.71 -2.34
C THR A 342 31.59 7.56 -3.74
N ASN A 343 30.27 7.65 -3.89
CA ASN A 343 29.64 7.89 -5.20
C ASN A 343 28.49 8.89 -5.08
N TYR A 344 28.78 10.06 -4.51
CA TYR A 344 27.94 11.24 -4.66
C TYR A 344 28.40 11.98 -5.92
N ILE A 345 27.60 11.92 -6.98
CA ILE A 345 27.83 12.71 -8.19
C ILE A 345 27.39 14.14 -7.85
N SER A 346 28.31 15.10 -7.91
CA SER A 346 28.00 16.50 -7.66
C SER A 346 27.04 17.04 -8.73
N ASP A 347 26.11 17.91 -8.31
CA ASP A 347 25.08 18.49 -9.20
C ASP A 347 25.68 19.19 -10.43
N ASP A 348 26.89 19.73 -10.33
CA ASP A 348 27.62 20.33 -11.45
C ASP A 348 28.05 19.29 -12.51
N LYS A 349 28.40 18.07 -12.08
CA LYS A 349 28.79 16.98 -12.96
C LYS A 349 27.56 16.36 -13.62
N LEU A 350 26.44 16.28 -12.90
CA LEU A 350 25.15 15.89 -13.45
C LEU A 350 24.63 16.93 -14.46
N GLY A 351 24.82 18.22 -14.16
CA GLY A 351 24.49 19.33 -15.05
C GLY A 351 25.33 19.35 -16.34
N ASN A 352 26.63 19.06 -16.23
CA ASN A 352 27.50 18.95 -17.40
C ASN A 352 27.18 17.71 -18.24
N LEU A 353 26.86 16.58 -17.63
CA LEU A 353 26.39 15.40 -18.36
C LEU A 353 25.05 15.66 -19.06
N LEU A 354 24.13 16.39 -18.42
CA LEU A 354 22.88 16.83 -19.04
C LEU A 354 23.12 17.83 -20.18
N LYS A 355 24.09 18.74 -20.07
CA LYS A 355 24.52 19.61 -21.18
C LYS A 355 25.16 18.83 -22.33
N GLN A 356 25.97 17.82 -22.00
CA GLN A 356 26.62 16.94 -22.97
C GLN A 356 25.59 16.06 -23.71
N TRP A 357 24.51 15.69 -23.03
CA TRP A 357 23.36 14.99 -23.61
C TRP A 357 22.41 15.93 -24.36
N ALA A 358 22.31 17.19 -23.94
CA ALA A 358 21.50 18.22 -24.61
C ALA A 358 22.15 18.77 -25.91
N GLY A 359 23.39 18.35 -26.22
CA GLY A 359 24.01 18.57 -27.52
C GLY A 359 24.55 19.98 -27.78
N ASP A 360 24.95 20.72 -26.73
CA ASP A 360 25.38 22.12 -26.84
C ASP A 360 26.89 22.31 -26.57
N GLY A 361 27.75 21.47 -27.17
CA GLY A 361 29.21 21.54 -27.02
C GLY A 361 29.95 21.23 -28.32
N ASP A 362 30.84 22.14 -28.70
CA ASP A 362 31.59 22.20 -29.96
C ASP A 362 32.27 20.88 -30.37
N ASP A 363 32.12 20.52 -31.65
CA ASP A 363 32.57 19.28 -32.30
C ASP A 363 34.10 19.06 -32.36
N ALA A 364 34.90 19.90 -31.68
CA ALA A 364 36.36 19.83 -31.69
C ALA A 364 36.95 18.89 -30.63
N GLU A 365 36.35 18.79 -29.43
CA GLU A 365 36.86 17.92 -28.35
C GLU A 365 36.40 16.46 -28.46
N ARG A 366 35.39 16.18 -29.29
CA ARG A 366 34.88 14.81 -29.56
C ARG A 366 35.91 13.86 -30.17
N LYS A 367 37.02 14.36 -30.71
CA LYS A 367 38.03 13.52 -31.38
C LYS A 367 39.18 13.06 -30.49
N GLU A 368 39.43 13.68 -29.34
CA GLU A 368 40.59 13.34 -28.50
C GLU A 368 40.23 12.42 -27.31
N ALA A 369 39.00 12.45 -26.80
CA ALA A 369 38.59 11.61 -25.66
C ALA A 369 38.13 10.18 -26.04
N HIS A 370 37.94 9.90 -27.33
CA HIS A 370 37.52 8.57 -27.84
C HIS A 370 38.69 7.72 -28.36
N ALA A 371 39.95 8.09 -28.06
CA ALA A 371 41.11 7.45 -28.68
C ALA A 371 41.45 6.04 -28.16
N ASP A 372 41.17 5.66 -26.90
CA ASP A 372 41.68 4.38 -26.36
C ASP A 372 40.69 3.65 -25.42
N VAL A 373 39.59 3.12 -25.95
CA VAL A 373 38.86 2.02 -25.28
C VAL A 373 38.50 0.98 -26.34
N GLN A 374 39.29 -0.09 -26.43
CA GLN A 374 38.99 -1.23 -27.30
C GLN A 374 37.79 -2.00 -26.71
N LYS A 375 36.77 -2.26 -27.54
CA LYS A 375 35.59 -3.06 -27.18
C LYS A 375 35.82 -4.49 -27.67
N LEU A 376 35.59 -5.48 -26.81
CA LEU A 376 35.77 -6.90 -27.15
C LEU A 376 34.40 -7.56 -27.35
N LEU A 377 34.33 -8.46 -28.34
CA LEU A 377 33.12 -9.21 -28.67
C LEU A 377 33.25 -10.64 -28.15
N THR A 378 32.48 -11.00 -27.12
CA THR A 378 32.52 -12.35 -26.54
C THR A 378 31.59 -13.29 -27.29
N ILE A 379 32.12 -14.26 -28.04
CA ILE A 379 31.33 -15.32 -28.69
C ILE A 379 31.88 -16.67 -28.22
N LEU A 380 31.01 -17.55 -27.69
CA LEU A 380 31.36 -18.91 -27.25
C LEU A 380 32.51 -18.98 -26.19
N ASN A 381 32.58 -18.00 -25.28
CA ASN A 381 33.62 -17.85 -24.24
C ASN A 381 35.04 -17.49 -24.77
N GLU A 382 35.15 -16.99 -25.99
CA GLU A 382 36.38 -16.40 -26.52
C GLU A 382 36.15 -14.91 -26.79
N ASP A 383 37.11 -14.07 -26.38
CA ASP A 383 37.06 -12.62 -26.55
C ASP A 383 37.74 -12.28 -27.89
N LEU A 384 36.97 -11.83 -28.88
CA LEU A 384 37.50 -11.47 -30.20
C LEU A 384 37.60 -9.94 -30.34
N ASP A 385 38.74 -9.48 -30.84
CA ASP A 385 38.99 -8.10 -31.23
C ASP A 385 38.51 -7.79 -32.67
N GLU A 386 38.63 -6.53 -33.11
CA GLU A 386 38.18 -6.08 -34.44
C GLU A 386 38.98 -6.77 -35.57
N GLU A 387 40.24 -7.13 -35.34
CA GLU A 387 41.12 -7.74 -36.33
C GLU A 387 40.86 -9.25 -36.47
N ASP A 388 40.64 -9.95 -35.35
CA ASP A 388 40.30 -11.36 -35.29
C ASP A 388 38.93 -11.62 -35.91
N LEU A 389 37.93 -10.78 -35.61
CA LEU A 389 36.60 -10.90 -36.22
C LEU A 389 36.65 -10.70 -37.74
N ARG A 390 37.50 -9.78 -38.21
CA ARG A 390 37.73 -9.56 -39.65
C ARG A 390 38.37 -10.78 -40.31
N ASN A 391 39.32 -11.44 -39.65
CA ASN A 391 39.98 -12.63 -40.17
C ASN A 391 39.01 -13.82 -40.27
N VAL A 392 38.18 -14.04 -39.23
CA VAL A 392 37.14 -15.07 -39.23
C VAL A 392 36.12 -14.84 -40.34
N LEU A 393 35.64 -13.60 -40.52
CA LEU A 393 34.70 -13.26 -41.59
C LEU A 393 35.29 -13.46 -42.99
N MET A 394 36.59 -13.19 -43.16
CA MET A 394 37.31 -13.43 -44.41
C MET A 394 37.52 -14.92 -44.69
N GLU A 395 37.69 -15.74 -43.66
CA GLU A 395 37.83 -17.20 -43.78
C GLU A 395 36.49 -17.87 -44.12
N CYS A 396 35.39 -17.45 -43.48
CA CYS A 396 34.04 -17.88 -43.86
C CYS A 396 33.67 -17.52 -45.32
N LEU A 397 34.24 -16.44 -45.87
CA LEU A 397 34.04 -16.02 -47.25
C LEU A 397 34.82 -16.88 -48.26
N LYS A 398 35.94 -17.49 -47.85
CA LYS A 398 36.72 -18.43 -48.67
C LYS A 398 36.06 -19.80 -48.76
N ASP A 399 35.39 -20.23 -47.70
CA ASP A 399 34.69 -21.52 -47.63
C ASP A 399 33.28 -21.50 -48.26
N ALA A 400 32.82 -20.35 -48.76
CA ALA A 400 31.51 -20.22 -49.37
C ALA A 400 31.43 -20.97 -50.72
N PRO A 401 30.50 -21.93 -50.91
CA PRO A 401 30.43 -22.75 -52.12
C PRO A 401 29.94 -21.93 -53.32
N GLY A 402 30.82 -21.70 -54.30
CA GLY A 402 30.41 -21.12 -55.59
C GLY A 402 31.52 -20.51 -56.46
N GLN A 403 32.81 -20.73 -56.16
CA GLN A 403 33.89 -19.98 -56.80
C GLN A 403 34.48 -20.62 -58.07
N GLU A 404 34.28 -21.92 -58.32
CA GLU A 404 34.93 -22.62 -59.45
C GLU A 404 34.10 -22.66 -60.76
N ASP A 405 32.78 -22.55 -60.73
CA ASP A 405 31.93 -22.79 -61.92
C ASP A 405 31.71 -21.56 -62.83
N ALA A 406 32.11 -20.35 -62.41
CA ALA A 406 31.76 -19.12 -63.12
C ALA A 406 32.75 -18.71 -64.24
N ALA A 407 33.94 -19.32 -64.30
CA ALA A 407 34.99 -18.92 -65.24
C ALA A 407 34.96 -19.65 -66.61
N ALA A 408 34.12 -20.69 -66.78
CA ALA A 408 34.30 -21.65 -67.89
C ALA A 408 33.26 -21.63 -69.04
N LYS A 409 32.33 -20.66 -69.14
CA LYS A 409 31.40 -20.63 -70.29
C LYS A 409 31.07 -19.22 -70.80
N PRO A 410 31.23 -18.94 -72.10
CA PRO A 410 30.70 -17.72 -72.69
C PRO A 410 29.15 -17.78 -72.79
N PRO A 411 28.44 -16.65 -72.65
CA PRO A 411 26.97 -16.64 -72.66
C PRO A 411 26.39 -16.82 -74.08
N PRO A 412 25.24 -17.50 -74.23
CA PRO A 412 24.54 -17.62 -75.53
C PRO A 412 23.86 -16.30 -75.95
N PRO A 413 23.63 -16.06 -77.26
CA PRO A 413 22.98 -14.85 -77.74
C PRO A 413 21.49 -14.81 -77.36
N ARG A 414 20.98 -13.62 -77.01
CA ARG A 414 19.60 -13.39 -76.57
C ARG A 414 18.70 -12.90 -77.71
N THR A 415 17.53 -13.51 -77.85
CA THR A 415 16.38 -13.03 -78.64
C THR A 415 15.22 -12.65 -77.72
N GLY A 416 14.46 -11.59 -78.07
CA GLY A 416 13.19 -11.22 -77.45
C GLY A 416 13.25 -10.46 -76.11
N LEU A 417 12.05 -10.15 -75.56
CA LEU A 417 11.69 -9.24 -74.45
C LEU A 417 12.48 -9.32 -73.12
N ALA A 418 13.56 -10.10 -73.03
CA ALA A 418 14.46 -10.20 -71.88
C ALA A 418 15.56 -9.11 -71.82
N ARG A 419 15.40 -7.98 -72.53
CA ARG A 419 16.35 -6.85 -72.57
C ARG A 419 16.15 -5.83 -71.44
N PHE A 420 15.04 -5.91 -70.71
CA PHE A 420 14.60 -4.89 -69.74
C PHE A 420 14.58 -5.35 -68.26
N LEU A 421 15.09 -6.54 -67.95
CA LEU A 421 15.25 -6.98 -66.56
C LEU A 421 16.68 -6.73 -66.07
N PRO A 422 16.89 -5.97 -64.96
CA PRO A 422 18.22 -5.78 -64.40
C PRO A 422 18.75 -7.11 -63.84
N GLN A 423 19.98 -7.47 -64.22
CA GLN A 423 20.67 -8.63 -63.65
C GLN A 423 20.92 -8.41 -62.15
N ARG A 424 20.51 -9.36 -61.31
CA ARG A 424 20.97 -9.46 -59.92
C ARG A 424 22.44 -9.92 -59.98
N ARG A 425 23.36 -8.97 -59.98
CA ARG A 425 24.81 -9.22 -59.93
C ARG A 425 25.09 -9.90 -58.58
N LYS A 426 25.61 -11.14 -58.57
CA LYS A 426 26.20 -11.72 -57.36
C LYS A 426 27.46 -10.90 -57.07
N VAL A 427 27.35 -9.93 -56.16
CA VAL A 427 28.47 -9.12 -55.71
C VAL A 427 29.18 -9.92 -54.63
N VAL A 428 30.42 -10.32 -54.89
CA VAL A 428 31.33 -10.84 -53.86
C VAL A 428 31.72 -9.64 -53.00
N ALA A 429 31.53 -9.76 -51.68
CA ALA A 429 31.85 -8.69 -50.73
C ALA A 429 33.32 -8.29 -50.85
N THR A 430 33.58 -6.99 -50.92
CA THR A 430 34.95 -6.47 -51.00
C THR A 430 35.63 -6.51 -49.62
N PRO A 431 36.96 -6.65 -49.53
CA PRO A 431 37.68 -6.70 -48.25
C PRO A 431 37.44 -5.47 -47.36
N HIS A 432 37.10 -4.34 -47.97
CA HIS A 432 36.76 -3.09 -47.30
C HIS A 432 35.35 -3.13 -46.67
N GLU A 433 34.37 -3.75 -47.33
CA GLU A 433 33.02 -3.93 -46.78
C GLU A 433 33.02 -4.90 -45.59
N VAL A 434 33.88 -5.93 -45.63
CA VAL A 434 34.07 -6.87 -44.50
C VAL A 434 34.70 -6.18 -43.30
N ALA A 435 35.72 -5.33 -43.53
CA ALA A 435 36.34 -4.53 -42.46
C ALA A 435 35.32 -3.55 -41.83
N GLN A 436 34.50 -2.90 -42.66
CA GLN A 436 33.46 -2.00 -42.19
C GLN A 436 32.36 -2.73 -41.40
N ALA A 437 32.02 -3.96 -41.80
CA ALA A 437 31.06 -4.80 -41.08
C ALA A 437 31.63 -5.27 -39.73
N ALA A 438 32.88 -5.71 -39.66
CA ALA A 438 33.54 -6.10 -38.42
C ALA A 438 33.56 -4.94 -37.41
N LYS A 439 33.97 -3.74 -37.86
CA LYS A 439 33.95 -2.52 -37.06
C LYS A 439 32.55 -2.17 -36.53
N TYR A 440 31.53 -2.28 -37.39
CA TYR A 440 30.16 -1.99 -37.01
C TYR A 440 29.61 -2.99 -35.97
N ILE A 441 29.99 -4.25 -36.05
CA ILE A 441 29.55 -5.29 -35.12
C ILE A 441 30.22 -5.09 -33.75
N VAL A 442 31.53 -4.86 -33.71
CA VAL A 442 32.28 -4.63 -32.47
C VAL A 442 31.82 -3.35 -31.76
N ASP A 443 31.58 -2.27 -32.51
CA ASP A 443 31.15 -1.00 -31.91
C ASP A 443 29.73 -1.09 -31.30
N ARG A 444 28.86 -1.91 -31.91
CA ARG A 444 27.45 -2.05 -31.50
C ARG A 444 27.22 -3.12 -30.43
N PHE A 445 28.02 -4.19 -30.42
CA PHE A 445 27.79 -5.37 -29.57
C PHE A 445 28.95 -5.68 -28.61
N GLY A 446 30.08 -4.99 -28.70
CA GLY A 446 31.23 -5.20 -27.81
C GLY A 446 31.08 -4.49 -26.46
N GLU A 447 31.54 -5.14 -25.40
CA GLU A 447 31.65 -4.56 -24.05
C GLU A 447 33.07 -3.99 -23.82
N PRO A 448 33.23 -2.92 -23.02
CA PRO A 448 34.55 -2.37 -22.71
C PRO A 448 35.34 -3.32 -21.81
N GLU A 449 36.64 -3.45 -22.09
CA GLU A 449 37.58 -4.27 -21.33
C GLU A 449 37.62 -3.86 -19.83
N LYS A 450 37.47 -4.84 -18.93
CA LYS A 450 37.53 -4.60 -17.48
C LYS A 450 38.99 -4.59 -17.02
N VAL A 451 39.54 -3.41 -16.79
CA VAL A 451 40.88 -3.27 -16.20
C VAL A 451 40.80 -3.30 -14.67
N GLU A 452 41.51 -4.23 -14.05
CA GLU A 452 41.75 -4.33 -12.60
C GLU A 452 42.84 -3.34 -12.13
N GLU A 453 42.53 -2.64 -11.03
CA GLU A 453 43.40 -2.13 -9.94
C GLU A 453 44.50 -1.04 -10.10
N GLU A 454 44.62 -0.25 -9.01
CA GLU A 454 45.82 0.43 -8.44
C GLU A 454 46.27 1.89 -8.78
N LEU A 455 46.14 2.74 -7.72
CA LEU A 455 47.12 3.65 -7.09
C LEU A 455 47.61 5.00 -7.72
N ILE A 456 47.35 6.07 -6.93
CA ILE A 456 48.26 7.14 -6.43
C ILE A 456 48.40 8.52 -7.16
N SER A 457 47.85 9.54 -6.45
CA SER A 457 48.48 10.83 -6.01
C SER A 457 48.93 11.91 -7.01
N ALA A 458 48.40 13.15 -6.85
CA ALA A 458 49.14 14.32 -6.27
C ALA A 458 48.38 15.67 -6.37
N TYR A 459 48.16 16.31 -5.20
CA TYR A 459 47.97 17.72 -4.76
C TYR A 459 47.83 18.94 -5.73
N PRO A 460 47.45 20.18 -5.27
CA PRO A 460 46.68 20.62 -4.08
C PRO A 460 45.63 21.76 -4.31
N GLY A 461 44.60 21.82 -3.45
CA GLY A 461 44.06 22.99 -2.70
C GLY A 461 43.60 24.30 -3.37
N ARG A 462 42.33 24.70 -3.09
CA ARG A 462 41.92 25.85 -2.22
C ARG A 462 40.69 26.65 -2.72
N HIS A 463 39.59 26.50 -1.96
CA HIS A 463 38.65 27.50 -1.40
C HIS A 463 38.25 28.81 -2.13
N ASP A 464 36.91 29.02 -2.08
CA ASP A 464 36.12 30.24 -1.81
C ASP A 464 35.66 31.17 -2.95
N GLY A 465 34.35 31.47 -2.93
CA GLY A 465 33.88 32.86 -3.02
C GLY A 465 32.95 33.25 -4.19
N GLU A 466 31.64 33.25 -3.89
CA GLU A 466 30.66 34.33 -4.14
C GLU A 466 30.49 35.08 -5.49
N HIS A 467 29.19 35.30 -5.78
CA HIS A 467 28.52 36.45 -6.41
C HIS A 467 28.37 36.52 -7.95
N GLY A 468 27.11 36.78 -8.36
CA GLY A 468 26.82 37.69 -9.47
C GLY A 468 25.62 37.35 -10.34
N ASP A 469 24.54 38.13 -10.19
CA ASP A 469 23.36 38.25 -11.05
C ASP A 469 23.64 38.34 -12.56
N GLY A 470 22.67 37.96 -13.39
CA GLY A 470 22.63 38.34 -14.80
C GLY A 470 21.53 37.69 -15.63
N ASP A 471 20.38 38.38 -15.68
CA ASP A 471 19.38 38.46 -16.76
C ASP A 471 19.29 37.36 -17.84
N ALA A 472 18.12 36.72 -17.89
CA ALA A 472 17.62 35.99 -19.04
C ALA A 472 16.99 36.93 -20.08
N PRO A 473 17.16 36.65 -21.38
CA PRO A 473 16.11 36.88 -22.35
C PRO A 473 15.69 35.60 -23.08
N ALA A 474 14.39 35.54 -23.35
CA ALA A 474 13.65 34.45 -23.95
C ALA A 474 14.07 34.13 -25.40
N PHE A 475 14.17 32.85 -25.70
CA PHE A 475 14.37 32.31 -27.05
C PHE A 475 13.02 31.97 -27.68
N SER A 476 12.73 32.54 -28.85
CA SER A 476 11.62 32.09 -29.70
C SER A 476 12.08 31.99 -31.15
N LYS A 477 12.00 30.76 -31.70
CA LYS A 477 11.61 30.36 -33.08
C LYS A 477 12.52 29.26 -33.67
N THR A 478 11.99 28.02 -33.73
CA THR A 478 12.09 27.14 -34.92
C THR A 478 11.09 25.96 -34.84
N PRO A 479 9.90 26.04 -35.47
CA PRO A 479 8.94 24.92 -35.51
C PRO A 479 9.16 23.95 -36.68
N VAL A 480 10.12 24.17 -37.59
CA VAL A 480 10.22 23.40 -38.86
C VAL A 480 11.15 22.19 -38.78
N ILE A 481 12.02 22.11 -37.76
CA ILE A 481 13.01 21.02 -37.63
C ILE A 481 12.39 19.81 -36.90
N MET A 482 11.55 20.06 -35.88
CA MET A 482 10.87 19.04 -35.08
C MET A 482 9.95 18.11 -35.89
N ASP A 483 9.25 18.63 -36.91
CA ASP A 483 8.33 17.80 -37.69
C ASP A 483 9.07 16.80 -38.59
N ARG A 484 10.27 17.16 -39.07
CA ARG A 484 11.07 16.30 -39.94
C ARG A 484 11.74 15.16 -39.16
N ASP A 485 12.13 15.41 -37.92
CA ASP A 485 12.70 14.39 -37.03
C ASP A 485 11.61 13.43 -36.52
N ASN A 486 10.40 13.93 -36.26
CA ASN A 486 9.24 13.10 -35.91
C ASN A 486 8.78 12.18 -37.06
N GLU A 487 8.80 12.65 -38.30
CA GLU A 487 8.51 11.80 -39.47
C GLU A 487 9.56 10.70 -39.68
N GLN A 488 10.84 11.02 -39.46
CA GLN A 488 11.92 10.02 -39.52
C GLN A 488 11.81 8.99 -38.41
N LEU A 489 11.44 9.41 -37.19
CA LEU A 489 11.20 8.51 -36.06
C LEU A 489 10.02 7.55 -36.34
N HIS A 490 8.92 8.06 -36.90
CA HIS A 490 7.77 7.23 -37.29
C HIS A 490 8.13 6.24 -38.41
N ALA A 491 8.93 6.65 -39.39
CA ALA A 491 9.41 5.76 -40.44
C ALA A 491 10.36 4.67 -39.91
N ALA A 492 11.21 4.99 -38.93
CA ALA A 492 12.09 4.03 -38.28
C ALA A 492 11.31 3.02 -37.43
N LEU A 493 10.33 3.47 -36.65
CA LEU A 493 9.45 2.59 -35.86
C LEU A 493 8.67 1.61 -36.74
N LYS A 494 8.19 2.06 -37.91
CA LYS A 494 7.46 1.21 -38.86
C LYS A 494 8.36 0.12 -39.46
N LYS A 495 9.62 0.44 -39.76
CA LYS A 495 10.61 -0.56 -40.23
C LYS A 495 10.98 -1.55 -39.13
N LEU A 496 11.00 -1.12 -37.87
CA LEU A 496 11.27 -1.99 -36.73
C LEU A 496 10.14 -3.00 -36.49
N ASP A 497 8.87 -2.57 -36.61
CA ASP A 497 7.70 -3.47 -36.55
C ASP A 497 7.71 -4.50 -37.69
N GLU A 498 8.12 -4.09 -38.90
CA GLU A 498 8.24 -4.99 -40.06
C GLU A 498 9.35 -6.04 -39.87
N VAL A 499 10.51 -5.63 -39.34
CA VAL A 499 11.61 -6.56 -39.00
C VAL A 499 11.19 -7.52 -37.88
N GLN A 500 10.45 -7.05 -36.87
CA GLN A 500 9.93 -7.92 -35.80
C GLN A 500 8.93 -8.95 -36.33
N ARG A 501 8.10 -8.60 -37.32
CA ARG A 501 7.21 -9.56 -37.99
C ARG A 501 7.97 -10.59 -38.81
N GLU A 502 8.96 -10.18 -39.59
CA GLU A 502 9.80 -11.12 -40.35
C GLU A 502 10.58 -12.06 -39.42
N LEU A 503 11.05 -11.57 -38.27
CA LEU A 503 11.71 -12.41 -37.26
C LEU A 503 10.74 -13.42 -36.63
N ALA A 504 9.52 -13.01 -36.32
CA ALA A 504 8.48 -13.88 -35.77
C ALA A 504 8.04 -14.97 -36.76
N ASP A 505 7.92 -14.64 -38.05
CA ASP A 505 7.62 -15.61 -39.11
C ASP A 505 8.82 -16.54 -39.38
N GLY A 506 10.05 -16.03 -39.29
CA GLY A 506 11.27 -16.84 -39.30
C GLY A 506 11.33 -17.87 -38.17
N GLN A 507 10.98 -17.46 -36.94
CA GLN A 507 10.90 -18.35 -35.79
C GLN A 507 9.79 -19.41 -35.94
N ARG A 508 8.62 -19.04 -36.47
CA ARG A 508 7.54 -19.99 -36.77
C ARG A 508 7.96 -21.03 -37.80
N ASN A 509 8.64 -20.62 -38.86
CA ASN A 509 9.15 -21.54 -39.88
C ASN A 509 10.23 -22.48 -39.32
N LEU A 510 11.13 -21.98 -38.46
CA LEU A 510 12.12 -22.81 -37.75
C LEU A 510 11.47 -23.84 -36.83
N LEU A 511 10.46 -23.45 -36.05
CA LEU A 511 9.71 -24.37 -35.19
C LEU A 511 8.99 -25.45 -36.00
N SER A 512 8.44 -25.09 -37.16
CA SER A 512 7.81 -26.06 -38.07
C SER A 512 8.81 -27.04 -38.68
N GLY A 513 10.02 -26.56 -39.01
CA GLY A 513 11.12 -27.39 -39.52
C GLY A 513 11.66 -28.35 -38.47
N GLN A 514 11.84 -27.90 -37.22
CA GLN A 514 12.23 -28.78 -36.11
C GLN A 514 11.18 -29.86 -35.84
N ARG A 515 9.88 -29.53 -35.96
CA ARG A 515 8.80 -30.50 -35.77
C ARG A 515 8.80 -31.58 -36.87
N GLN A 516 9.04 -31.20 -38.12
CA GLN A 516 9.19 -32.15 -39.23
C GLN A 516 10.44 -33.04 -39.06
N LEU A 517 11.56 -32.48 -38.60
CA LEU A 517 12.77 -33.24 -38.29
C LEU A 517 12.54 -34.25 -37.16
N ALA A 518 11.82 -33.86 -36.10
CA ALA A 518 11.46 -34.76 -35.01
C ALA A 518 10.55 -35.90 -35.49
N GLU A 519 9.58 -35.63 -36.38
CA GLU A 519 8.74 -36.66 -36.98
C GLU A 519 9.53 -37.62 -37.89
N GLN A 520 10.50 -37.10 -38.66
CA GLN A 520 11.39 -37.95 -39.47
C GLN A 520 12.31 -38.81 -38.61
N GLN A 521 12.87 -38.26 -37.53
CA GLN A 521 13.67 -39.02 -36.56
C GLN A 521 12.82 -40.11 -35.89
N ALA A 522 11.61 -39.80 -35.46
CA ALA A 522 10.69 -40.79 -34.89
C ALA A 522 10.35 -41.91 -35.88
N LYS A 523 10.16 -41.56 -37.17
CA LYS A 523 9.90 -42.54 -38.23
C LYS A 523 11.11 -43.42 -38.54
N LEU A 524 12.32 -42.85 -38.53
CA LEU A 524 13.58 -43.59 -38.68
C LEU A 524 13.84 -44.54 -37.51
N VAL A 525 13.60 -44.09 -36.28
CA VAL A 525 13.69 -44.94 -35.08
C VAL A 525 12.65 -46.07 -35.14
N GLY A 526 11.44 -45.78 -35.62
CA GLY A 526 10.42 -46.79 -35.88
C GLY A 526 10.86 -47.85 -36.88
N LEU A 527 11.46 -47.44 -38.01
CA LEU A 527 11.96 -48.36 -39.03
C LEU A 527 13.15 -49.21 -38.53
N MET A 528 14.09 -48.61 -37.79
CA MET A 528 15.21 -49.36 -37.19
C MET A 528 14.75 -50.40 -36.16
N ASN A 529 13.68 -50.13 -35.41
CA ASN A 529 13.12 -51.11 -34.48
C ASN A 529 12.38 -52.26 -35.19
N THR A 530 11.82 -52.02 -36.39
CA THR A 530 11.17 -53.07 -37.19
C THR A 530 12.15 -53.97 -37.96
N GLU A 531 13.38 -53.54 -38.21
CA GLU A 531 14.42 -54.37 -38.86
C GLU A 531 15.18 -55.28 -37.86
N ASN A 532 15.06 -55.03 -36.55
CA ASN A 532 15.69 -55.80 -35.48
C ASN A 532 14.74 -56.80 -34.77
N SER A 533 13.53 -57.00 -35.29
CA SER A 533 12.57 -58.04 -34.88
C SER A 533 12.32 -58.98 -36.04
#